data_AF-A0A2M7WHK2-F1
#
_entry.id   AF-A0A2M7WHK2-F1
#
_cell.length_a   1.000
_cell.length_b   1.000
_cell.length_c   1.000
_cell.angle_alpha   90.00
_cell.angle_beta   90.00
_cell.angle_gamma   90.00
#
_symmetry.space_group_name_H-M   'P 1'
#
loop_
_entity.id
_entity.type
_entity.pdbx_description
1 polymer ?
#
loop_
_entity_poly.entity_id
_entity_poly.type
_entity_poly.pdbx_seq_one_letter_code
_entity_poly.pdbx_strand_id
1 'polypeptide(L)'
;MRKILLKTKWPNAIAMIGLIVLFNAVISSAGEHPEHPMEHPSESAKVDTEAIATAITDYVATDAKLKGEYFLIYDPVSKSPLLLTLTKVHKDRLSKVGEDLYFACSDFKEKEGKVFDLDFFLRPEHGELKVTEIMIHKVEGKPRYEWYEEKGVWKHR
;
A
#
# COMPACT_ATOMS: atom_id res chain seq x y z
N MET A 1 67.47 -14.86 43.21
CA MET A 1 67.70 -15.12 44.65
C MET A 1 66.36 -15.05 45.39
N ARG A 2 66.09 -16.04 46.27
CA ARG A 2 65.15 -16.09 47.44
C ARG A 2 63.65 -15.82 47.15
N LYS A 3 62.68 -16.76 47.25
CA LYS A 3 62.19 -17.72 48.29
C LYS A 3 60.90 -17.21 48.98
N ILE A 4 59.97 -18.16 49.24
CA ILE A 4 58.83 -18.18 50.22
C ILE A 4 57.49 -17.69 49.63
N LEU A 5 56.50 -18.53 49.27
CA LEU A 5 55.66 -19.52 49.99
C LEU A 5 54.81 -18.94 51.12
N LEU A 6 53.47 -18.89 50.95
CA LEU A 6 52.52 -19.14 52.05
C LEU A 6 51.19 -19.67 51.47
N LYS A 7 50.81 -20.83 52.00
CA LYS A 7 49.53 -21.54 51.84
C LYS A 7 48.44 -20.79 52.61
N THR A 8 47.17 -20.91 52.21
CA THR A 8 46.09 -21.52 53.02
C THR A 8 44.75 -21.48 52.29
N LYS A 9 43.87 -22.44 52.64
CA LYS A 9 42.63 -22.85 51.97
C LYS A 9 41.40 -22.03 52.39
N TRP A 10 40.42 -22.02 51.48
CA TRP A 10 38.96 -21.72 51.57
C TRP A 10 38.28 -22.12 52.91
N PRO A 11 37.11 -21.53 53.31
CA PRO A 11 35.85 -21.77 52.56
C PRO A 11 34.69 -20.74 52.68
N ASN A 12 33.68 -20.96 51.84
CA ASN A 12 32.24 -20.69 52.00
C ASN A 12 31.62 -19.30 51.72
N ALA A 13 30.69 -19.36 50.75
CA ALA A 13 29.37 -18.69 50.67
C ALA A 13 29.38 -17.15 50.61
N ILE A 14 28.80 -16.54 49.59
CA ILE A 14 27.33 -16.42 49.45
C ILE A 14 26.94 -16.52 47.98
N ALA A 15 26.01 -17.42 47.69
CA ALA A 15 25.29 -17.46 46.43
C ALA A 15 24.36 -16.24 46.34
N MET A 16 24.67 -15.29 45.47
CA MET A 16 23.70 -14.31 44.96
C MET A 16 23.14 -14.89 43.67
N ILE A 17 21.97 -15.52 43.77
CA ILE A 17 21.12 -15.84 42.62
C ILE A 17 20.62 -14.48 42.11
N GLY A 18 21.35 -13.90 41.15
CA GLY A 18 20.85 -12.81 40.34
C GLY A 18 19.77 -13.37 39.43
N LEU A 19 18.51 -13.12 39.78
CA LEU A 19 17.38 -13.29 38.86
C LEU A 19 17.53 -12.23 37.76
N ILE A 20 18.29 -12.57 36.71
CA ILE A 20 18.31 -11.78 35.48
C ILE A 20 17.02 -12.13 34.74
N VAL A 21 15.98 -11.32 34.94
CA VAL A 21 14.82 -11.29 34.05
C VAL A 21 15.30 -10.65 32.75
N LEU A 22 15.74 -11.46 31.80
CA LEU A 22 15.94 -11.04 30.41
C LEU A 22 14.56 -10.76 29.80
N PHE A 23 14.11 -9.52 29.94
CA PHE A 23 12.97 -8.99 29.23
C PHE A 23 13.40 -8.78 27.76
N ASN A 24 13.41 -9.86 26.98
CA ASN A 24 13.45 -9.76 25.52
C ASN A 24 12.06 -9.29 25.05
N ALA A 25 11.82 -7.98 25.16
CA ALA A 25 10.78 -7.33 24.39
C ALA A 25 11.24 -7.35 22.92
N VAL A 26 10.83 -8.40 22.20
CA VAL A 26 10.70 -8.31 20.74
C VAL A 26 9.58 -7.32 20.50
N ILE A 27 9.93 -6.04 20.39
CA ILE A 27 9.06 -5.03 19.82
C ILE A 27 9.02 -5.34 18.32
N SER A 28 8.10 -6.22 17.92
CA SER A 28 7.62 -6.24 16.55
C SER A 28 6.81 -4.96 16.35
N SER A 29 7.51 -3.86 16.09
CA SER A 29 6.90 -2.77 15.34
C SER A 29 6.83 -3.24 13.90
N ALA A 30 5.78 -3.99 13.58
CA ALA A 30 5.25 -3.95 12.24
C ALA A 30 4.76 -2.51 12.06
N GLY A 31 5.58 -1.68 11.43
CA GLY A 31 5.09 -0.41 10.94
C GLY A 31 3.88 -0.70 10.06
N GLU A 32 2.75 -0.11 10.37
CA GLU A 32 1.63 -0.06 9.45
C GLU A 32 2.07 0.87 8.32
N HIS A 33 2.60 0.28 7.25
CA HIS A 33 3.02 1.05 6.08
C HIS A 33 1.77 1.60 5.39
N PRO A 34 1.82 2.81 4.80
CA PRO A 34 0.66 3.36 4.10
C PRO A 34 0.28 2.48 2.91
N GLU A 35 -0.88 1.83 2.96
CA GLU A 35 -1.39 1.04 1.83
C GLU A 35 -1.85 1.92 0.66
N HIS A 36 -2.06 3.21 0.89
CA HIS A 36 -2.49 4.19 -0.11
C HIS A 36 -2.16 5.61 0.37
N PRO A 37 -2.18 6.60 -0.54
CA PRO A 37 -2.24 7.99 -0.14
C PRO A 37 -3.39 8.24 0.85
N MET A 38 -3.06 8.83 1.99
CA MET A 38 -4.00 9.11 3.06
C MET A 38 -4.71 10.45 2.80
N GLU A 39 -5.99 10.55 3.19
CA GLU A 39 -6.78 11.77 3.07
C GLU A 39 -6.11 12.91 3.85
N HIS A 40 -5.46 13.83 3.14
CA HIS A 40 -5.10 15.12 3.70
C HIS A 40 -6.32 16.03 3.53
N PRO A 41 -6.91 16.59 4.61
CA PRO A 41 -8.00 17.55 4.47
C PRO A 41 -7.45 18.85 3.88
N SER A 42 -7.39 18.92 2.55
CA SER A 42 -7.16 20.15 1.81
C SER A 42 -8.51 20.81 1.56
N GLU A 43 -8.73 21.98 2.16
CA GLU A 43 -9.93 22.82 2.05
C GLU A 43 -10.06 23.49 0.66
N SER A 44 -9.73 22.78 -0.42
CA SER A 44 -9.73 23.27 -1.79
C SER A 44 -10.64 22.39 -2.65
N ALA A 45 -11.81 22.92 -3.03
CA ALA A 45 -12.80 22.34 -3.95
C ALA A 45 -12.95 20.81 -3.84
N LYS A 46 -13.90 20.37 -3.01
CA LYS A 46 -14.33 18.97 -2.92
C LYS A 46 -14.84 18.54 -4.30
N VAL A 47 -13.96 18.03 -5.15
CA VAL A 47 -14.41 17.18 -6.25
C VAL A 47 -15.16 16.04 -5.59
N ASP A 48 -16.41 15.90 -6.00
CA ASP A 48 -17.33 14.93 -5.41
C ASP A 48 -16.74 13.53 -5.57
N THR A 49 -16.71 12.77 -4.48
CA THR A 49 -16.30 11.37 -4.49
C THR A 49 -17.13 10.56 -5.50
N GLU A 50 -18.38 10.96 -5.70
CA GLU A 50 -19.26 10.39 -6.72
C GLU A 50 -18.79 10.71 -8.13
N ALA A 51 -18.26 11.92 -8.39
CA ALA A 51 -17.74 12.28 -9.70
C ALA A 51 -16.50 11.45 -10.06
N ILE A 52 -15.61 11.19 -9.10
CA ILE A 52 -14.43 10.34 -9.32
C ILE A 52 -14.87 8.90 -9.62
N ALA A 53 -15.77 8.34 -8.80
CA ALA A 53 -16.28 6.99 -9.00
C ALA A 53 -17.01 6.82 -10.35
N THR A 54 -17.79 7.83 -10.74
CA THR A 54 -18.47 7.88 -12.04
C THR A 54 -17.46 7.92 -13.18
N ALA A 55 -16.46 8.80 -13.12
CA ALA A 55 -15.43 8.91 -14.15
C ALA A 55 -14.66 7.59 -14.37
N ILE A 56 -14.32 6.88 -13.29
CA ILE A 56 -13.66 5.56 -13.39
C ILE A 56 -14.59 4.53 -13.99
N THR A 57 -15.85 4.47 -13.51
CA THR A 57 -16.84 3.51 -14.00
C THR A 57 -17.10 3.71 -15.48
N ASP A 58 -17.30 4.95 -15.92
CA ASP A 58 -17.54 5.32 -17.31
C ASP A 58 -16.33 5.03 -18.20
N TYR A 59 -15.12 5.35 -17.71
CA TYR A 59 -13.88 5.02 -18.41
C TYR A 59 -13.77 3.50 -18.64
N VAL A 60 -13.95 2.70 -17.59
CA VAL A 60 -13.86 1.23 -17.66
C VAL A 60 -14.94 0.65 -18.56
N ALA A 61 -16.19 1.11 -18.43
CA ALA A 61 -17.30 0.64 -19.24
C ALA A 61 -17.13 0.98 -20.73
N THR A 62 -16.64 2.18 -21.03
CA THR A 62 -16.35 2.61 -22.41
C THR A 62 -15.23 1.78 -23.01
N ASP A 63 -14.13 1.61 -22.28
CA ASP A 63 -12.99 0.80 -22.71
C ASP A 63 -13.39 -0.65 -22.95
N ALA A 64 -14.16 -1.24 -22.02
CA ALA A 64 -14.67 -2.59 -22.15
C ALA A 64 -15.58 -2.77 -23.38
N LYS A 65 -16.52 -1.85 -23.60
CA LYS A 65 -17.39 -1.87 -24.78
C LYS A 65 -16.60 -1.80 -26.09
N LEU A 66 -15.52 -1.02 -26.14
CA LEU A 66 -14.67 -0.89 -27.32
C LEU A 66 -13.79 -2.13 -27.56
N LYS A 67 -13.46 -2.88 -26.49
CA LYS A 67 -12.50 -4.00 -26.53
C LYS A 67 -13.14 -5.38 -26.37
N GLY A 68 -14.47 -5.49 -26.45
CA GLY A 68 -15.18 -6.78 -26.44
C GLY A 68 -15.63 -7.23 -25.05
N GLU A 69 -16.29 -6.33 -24.30
CA GLU A 69 -16.96 -6.56 -23.00
C GLU A 69 -16.05 -6.70 -21.77
N TYR A 70 -14.73 -6.57 -21.94
CA TYR A 70 -13.76 -6.64 -20.84
C TYR A 70 -12.82 -5.45 -20.83
N PHE A 71 -12.48 -4.99 -19.63
CA PHE A 71 -11.41 -4.02 -19.45
C PHE A 71 -10.07 -4.71 -19.71
N LEU A 72 -9.36 -4.26 -20.74
CA LEU A 72 -8.10 -4.87 -21.17
C LEU A 72 -6.93 -3.99 -20.73
N ILE A 73 -6.08 -4.52 -19.84
CA ILE A 73 -4.85 -3.89 -19.38
C ILE A 73 -3.67 -4.86 -19.54
N TYR A 74 -2.51 -4.34 -19.93
CA TYR A 74 -1.28 -5.15 -20.00
C TYR A 74 -0.59 -5.16 -18.63
N ASP A 75 -0.29 -6.36 -18.13
CA ASP A 75 0.47 -6.54 -16.91
C ASP A 75 1.97 -6.71 -17.21
N PRO A 76 2.82 -5.73 -16.86
CA PRO A 76 4.25 -5.81 -17.13
C PRO A 76 4.98 -6.85 -16.26
N VAL A 77 4.41 -7.24 -15.11
CA VAL A 77 5.02 -8.21 -14.19
C VAL A 77 4.82 -9.63 -14.71
N SER A 78 3.59 -10.00 -15.07
CA SER A 78 3.29 -11.32 -15.66
C SER A 78 3.58 -11.37 -17.16
N LYS A 79 3.79 -10.21 -17.80
CA LYS A 79 3.98 -10.02 -19.24
C LYS A 79 2.78 -10.50 -20.07
N SER A 80 1.56 -10.37 -19.54
CA SER A 80 0.34 -10.85 -20.19
C SER A 80 -0.74 -9.77 -20.23
N PRO A 81 -1.60 -9.77 -21.27
CA PRO A 81 -2.85 -9.02 -21.21
C PRO A 81 -3.78 -9.62 -20.14
N LEU A 82 -4.48 -8.76 -19.42
CA LEU A 82 -5.50 -9.14 -18.44
C LEU A 82 -6.87 -8.68 -18.96
N LEU A 83 -7.84 -9.59 -18.90
CA LEU A 83 -9.25 -9.31 -19.19
C LEU A 83 -9.99 -9.21 -17.86
N LEU A 84 -10.36 -7.99 -17.49
CA LEU A 84 -10.86 -7.69 -16.16
C LEU A 84 -12.29 -7.13 -16.21
N THR A 85 -13.05 -7.41 -15.15
CA THR A 85 -14.35 -6.81 -14.88
C THR A 85 -14.25 -6.00 -13.60
N LEU A 86 -14.65 -4.73 -13.65
CA LEU A 86 -14.75 -3.88 -12.46
C LEU A 86 -15.83 -4.42 -11.53
N THR A 87 -15.45 -4.67 -10.28
CA THR A 87 -16.39 -5.11 -9.24
C THR A 87 -16.76 -4.00 -8.28
N LYS A 88 -15.82 -3.11 -7.95
CA LYS A 88 -16.08 -2.02 -7.00
C LYS A 88 -15.06 -0.88 -7.15
N VAL A 89 -15.53 0.36 -7.04
CA VAL A 89 -14.68 1.52 -6.76
C VAL A 89 -14.76 1.83 -5.27
N HIS A 90 -13.64 1.91 -4.56
CA HIS A 90 -13.62 2.21 -3.13
C HIS A 90 -13.79 3.71 -2.90
N LYS A 91 -15.02 4.14 -2.63
CA LYS A 91 -15.36 5.55 -2.34
C LYS A 91 -14.71 6.07 -1.04
N ASP A 92 -14.37 5.16 -0.13
CA ASP A 92 -13.68 5.41 1.13
C ASP A 92 -12.15 5.58 0.98
N ARG A 93 -11.61 5.34 -0.22
CA ARG A 93 -10.18 5.43 -0.54
C ARG A 93 -9.93 6.46 -1.63
N LEU A 94 -10.71 7.53 -1.62
CA LEU A 94 -10.62 8.63 -2.56
C LEU A 94 -9.78 9.73 -1.95
N SER A 95 -8.74 10.16 -2.65
CA SER A 95 -7.85 11.18 -2.12
C SER A 95 -7.40 12.13 -3.22
N LYS A 96 -7.34 13.43 -2.88
CA LYS A 96 -6.57 14.40 -3.66
C LYS A 96 -5.12 14.24 -3.24
N VAL A 97 -4.28 13.77 -4.16
CA VAL A 97 -2.88 13.37 -3.89
C VAL A 97 -1.87 14.36 -4.46
N GLY A 98 -2.36 15.45 -5.06
CA GLY A 98 -1.56 16.55 -5.56
C GLY A 98 -2.44 17.70 -6.07
N GLU A 99 -1.83 18.69 -6.68
CA GLU A 99 -2.57 19.72 -7.42
C GLU A 99 -3.29 19.06 -8.59
N ASP A 100 -4.62 19.14 -8.55
CA ASP A 100 -5.52 18.59 -9.56
C ASP A 100 -5.25 17.12 -9.92
N LEU A 101 -4.81 16.34 -8.93
CA LEU A 101 -4.59 14.90 -9.05
C LEU A 101 -5.43 14.17 -8.02
N TYR A 102 -6.33 13.34 -8.51
CA TYR A 102 -7.24 12.51 -7.73
C TYR A 102 -6.85 11.05 -7.86
N PHE A 103 -7.08 10.29 -6.80
CA PHE A 103 -6.73 8.89 -6.69
C PHE A 103 -7.94 8.07 -6.24
N ALA A 104 -8.07 6.86 -6.79
CA ALA A 104 -9.01 5.86 -6.31
C ALA A 104 -8.48 4.45 -6.52
N CYS A 105 -8.60 3.60 -5.50
CA CYS A 105 -8.39 2.16 -5.65
C CYS A 105 -9.70 1.47 -6.04
N SER A 106 -9.64 0.50 -6.93
CA SER A 106 -10.80 -0.22 -7.44
C SER A 106 -10.52 -1.71 -7.58
N ASP A 107 -11.49 -2.53 -7.20
CA ASP A 107 -11.43 -4.00 -7.29
C ASP A 107 -11.86 -4.46 -8.68
N PHE A 108 -11.09 -5.38 -9.23
CA PHE A 108 -11.32 -6.04 -10.50
C PHE A 108 -11.23 -7.55 -10.34
N LYS A 109 -11.92 -8.25 -11.23
CA LYS A 109 -11.91 -9.70 -11.29
C LYS A 109 -11.63 -10.19 -12.71
N GLU A 110 -10.70 -11.13 -12.83
CA GLU A 110 -10.46 -11.90 -14.04
C GLU A 110 -11.46 -13.05 -14.16
N LYS A 111 -11.67 -13.54 -15.38
CA LYS A 111 -12.62 -14.64 -15.69
C LYS A 111 -12.41 -15.88 -14.82
N GLU A 112 -11.17 -16.24 -14.51
CA GLU A 112 -10.81 -17.42 -13.72
C GLU A 112 -11.01 -17.22 -12.21
N GLY A 113 -11.40 -16.01 -11.79
CA GLY A 113 -11.72 -15.69 -10.41
C GLY A 113 -10.67 -14.88 -9.68
N LYS A 114 -9.50 -14.68 -10.30
CA LYS A 114 -8.40 -13.92 -9.73
C LYS A 114 -8.79 -12.46 -9.53
N VAL A 115 -8.48 -11.91 -8.35
CA VAL A 115 -8.80 -10.54 -7.92
C VAL A 115 -7.58 -9.65 -8.09
N PHE A 116 -7.84 -8.43 -8.56
CA PHE A 116 -6.86 -7.39 -8.79
C PHE A 116 -7.34 -6.09 -8.18
N ASP A 117 -6.43 -5.37 -7.54
CA ASP A 117 -6.69 -3.99 -7.10
C ASP A 117 -5.94 -3.09 -8.08
N LEU A 118 -6.67 -2.22 -8.76
CA LEU A 118 -6.12 -1.22 -9.68
C LEU A 118 -6.24 0.17 -9.07
N ASP A 119 -5.13 0.90 -9.09
CA ASP A 119 -5.06 2.30 -8.67
C ASP A 119 -5.28 3.19 -9.90
N PHE A 120 -6.29 4.08 -9.85
CA PHE A 120 -6.62 5.04 -10.89
C PHE A 120 -6.23 6.45 -10.47
N PHE A 121 -5.57 7.16 -11.38
CA PHE A 121 -5.22 8.57 -11.21
C PHE A 121 -5.99 9.43 -12.21
N LEU A 122 -6.65 10.47 -11.71
CA LEU A 122 -7.49 11.34 -12.50
C LEU A 122 -7.07 12.79 -12.40
N ARG A 123 -7.20 13.52 -13.49
CA ARG A 123 -7.01 14.97 -13.53
C ARG A 123 -8.24 15.65 -14.14
N PRO A 124 -8.60 16.86 -13.71
CA PRO A 124 -9.60 17.66 -14.37
C PRO A 124 -9.05 18.15 -15.71
N GLU A 125 -9.79 17.89 -16.78
CA GLU A 125 -9.51 18.36 -18.12
C GLU A 125 -10.79 18.95 -18.70
N HIS A 126 -10.78 20.24 -19.04
CA HIS A 126 -11.96 20.97 -19.56
C HIS A 126 -13.23 20.84 -18.69
N GLY A 127 -13.07 20.67 -17.37
CA GLY A 127 -14.20 20.52 -16.43
C GLY A 127 -14.68 19.09 -16.21
N GLU A 128 -14.06 18.09 -16.85
CA GLU A 128 -14.34 16.67 -16.65
C GLU A 128 -13.15 15.95 -16.03
N LEU A 129 -13.39 14.94 -15.19
CA LEU A 129 -12.30 14.09 -14.68
C LEU A 129 -11.89 13.06 -15.72
N LYS A 130 -10.61 13.04 -16.09
CA LYS A 130 -10.03 12.07 -17.01
C LYS A 130 -9.04 11.17 -16.31
N VAL A 131 -9.15 9.87 -16.57
CA VAL A 131 -8.14 8.89 -16.14
C VAL A 131 -6.86 9.15 -16.92
N THR A 132 -5.77 9.36 -16.18
CA THR A 132 -4.44 9.68 -16.73
C THR A 132 -3.44 8.55 -16.54
N GLU A 133 -3.61 7.76 -15.47
CA GLU A 133 -2.73 6.64 -15.16
C GLU A 133 -3.51 5.54 -14.43
N ILE A 134 -3.11 4.29 -14.68
CA ILE A 134 -3.67 3.10 -14.06
C ILE A 134 -2.51 2.19 -13.68
N MET A 135 -2.47 1.76 -12.43
CA MET A 135 -1.43 0.88 -11.90
C MET A 135 -2.04 -0.38 -11.29
N ILE A 136 -1.39 -1.53 -11.50
CA ILE A 136 -1.79 -2.78 -10.83
C ILE A 136 -1.16 -2.80 -9.44
N HIS A 137 -1.97 -2.54 -8.42
CA HIS A 137 -1.52 -2.43 -7.03
C HIS A 137 -1.44 -3.79 -6.36
N LYS A 138 -2.53 -4.56 -6.32
CA LYS A 138 -2.56 -5.86 -5.64
C LYS A 138 -3.05 -6.96 -6.57
N VAL A 139 -2.54 -8.17 -6.36
CA VAL A 139 -3.03 -9.39 -7.03
C VAL A 139 -3.23 -10.46 -5.98
N GLU A 140 -4.44 -11.02 -5.90
CA GLU A 140 -4.80 -11.99 -4.86
C GLU A 140 -4.47 -11.48 -3.44
N GLY A 141 -4.76 -10.19 -3.19
CA GLY A 141 -4.49 -9.51 -1.93
C GLY A 141 -3.01 -9.24 -1.64
N LYS A 142 -2.08 -9.61 -2.53
CA LYS A 142 -0.64 -9.33 -2.37
C LYS A 142 -0.28 -8.01 -3.06
N PRO A 143 0.19 -6.99 -2.32
CA PRO A 143 0.63 -5.74 -2.92
C PRO A 143 1.91 -5.93 -3.74
N ARG A 144 1.99 -5.23 -4.87
CA ARG A 144 3.17 -5.16 -5.75
C ARG A 144 4.08 -4.00 -5.41
N TYR A 145 3.52 -2.97 -4.80
CA TYR A 145 4.23 -1.80 -4.30
C TYR A 145 3.51 -1.28 -3.07
N GLU A 146 4.21 -0.46 -2.31
CA GLU A 146 3.65 0.30 -1.19
C GLU A 146 3.68 1.78 -1.49
N TRP A 147 2.70 2.52 -0.99
CA TRP A 147 2.71 3.98 -1.03
C TRP A 147 3.50 4.54 0.16
N TYR A 148 4.22 5.63 -0.06
CA TYR A 148 4.87 6.40 0.99
C TYR A 148 4.88 7.88 0.65
N GLU A 149 4.78 8.73 1.66
CA GLU A 149 4.87 10.17 1.50
C GLU A 149 6.31 10.63 1.79
N GLU A 150 6.90 11.38 0.87
CA GLU A 150 8.18 12.03 1.05
C GLU A 150 8.04 13.53 0.80
N LYS A 151 8.12 14.33 1.87
CA LYS A 151 8.03 15.80 1.82
C LYS A 151 6.74 16.31 1.16
N GLY A 152 5.58 15.73 1.48
CA GLY A 152 4.30 16.11 0.88
C GLY A 152 4.04 15.53 -0.51
N VAL A 153 4.94 14.69 -1.03
CA VAL A 153 4.81 14.05 -2.34
C VAL A 153 4.63 12.54 -2.14
N TRP A 154 3.52 12.01 -2.64
CA TRP A 154 3.28 10.57 -2.66
C TRP A 154 4.15 9.87 -3.71
N LYS A 155 4.78 8.78 -3.28
CA LYS A 155 5.65 7.92 -4.09
C LYS A 155 5.32 6.47 -3.80
N HIS A 156 5.75 5.56 -4.68
CA HIS A 156 5.63 4.13 -4.47
C HIS A 156 6.99 3.43 -4.59
N ARG A 157 7.15 2.28 -3.94
CA ARG A 157 8.37 1.45 -3.97
C ARG A 157 8.05 -0.04 -4.03
#